data_AF-A0A5N5XEA5-F1
#
_entry.id   AF-A0A5N5XEA5-F1
#
_cell.length_a   1.000
_cell.length_b   1.000
_cell.length_c   1.000
_cell.angle_alpha   90.00
_cell.angle_beta   90.00
_cell.angle_gamma   90.00
#
_symmetry.space_group_name_H-M   'P 1'
#
loop_
_entity.id
_entity.type
_entity.pdbx_description
1 polymer ?
#
loop_
_entity_poly.entity_id
_entity_poly.type
_entity_poly.pdbx_seq_one_letter_code
_entity_poly.pdbx_strand_id
1 'polypeptide(L)'
;MGTITVADGTGKIDRAIVGVLKEHPTHKVIDDEVQDPKAPIFAVGYNDVNSVAQVLESSQVPTVIADLFVVAALSLPKWEEESFCYGDKVTWNEFLRLAEEAYGSTSTVTCGDLAKLQEGSATEIPSHLQAYPWYPRPVLQEHFSKIGLRIVQKVFDQPEDKLLNREFPYLNILKVKDALGLRKGK
;
A
#
# COMPACT_ATOMS: atom_id res chain seq x y z
N MET A 1 -22.92 7.47 17.73
CA MET A 1 -22.86 8.00 16.35
C MET A 1 -21.41 8.35 16.10
N GLY A 2 -20.67 7.48 15.40
CA GLY A 2 -19.23 7.65 15.14
C GLY A 2 -18.99 8.29 13.78
N THR A 3 -17.99 9.17 13.68
CA THR A 3 -17.56 9.79 12.41
C THR A 3 -16.44 8.94 11.79
N ILE A 4 -16.58 8.55 10.53
CA ILE A 4 -15.60 7.70 9.82
C ILE A 4 -15.06 8.50 8.63
N THR A 5 -13.73 8.51 8.48
CA THR A 5 -13.05 9.05 7.30
C THR A 5 -12.43 7.91 6.49
N VAL A 6 -12.59 7.96 5.17
CA VAL A 6 -11.93 7.05 4.23
C VAL A 6 -10.73 7.79 3.63
N ALA A 7 -9.53 7.25 3.79
CA ALA A 7 -8.33 7.87 3.22
C ALA A 7 -8.23 7.52 1.73
N ASP A 8 -7.85 8.51 0.91
CA ASP A 8 -7.76 8.38 -0.56
C ASP A 8 -9.12 8.09 -1.24
N GLY A 9 -10.17 8.85 -0.86
CA GLY A 9 -11.58 8.75 -1.31
C GLY A 9 -11.84 8.70 -2.83
N THR A 10 -10.81 8.84 -3.67
CA THR A 10 -10.91 8.99 -5.12
C THR A 10 -10.92 7.65 -5.88
N GLY A 11 -10.56 6.54 -5.23
CA GLY A 11 -10.56 5.21 -5.81
C GLY A 11 -11.97 4.62 -5.99
N LYS A 12 -12.10 3.63 -6.89
CA LYS A 12 -13.37 2.87 -7.07
C LYS A 12 -13.79 2.14 -5.79
N ILE A 13 -12.81 1.78 -4.97
CA ILE A 13 -12.97 1.06 -3.71
C ILE A 13 -13.48 2.02 -2.63
N ASP A 14 -12.89 3.20 -2.53
CA ASP A 14 -13.22 4.18 -1.50
C ASP A 14 -14.66 4.69 -1.67
N ARG A 15 -15.10 4.88 -2.92
CA ARG A 15 -16.51 5.13 -3.26
C ARG A 15 -17.46 4.01 -2.85
N ALA A 16 -17.03 2.74 -2.96
CA ALA A 16 -17.86 1.61 -2.54
C ALA A 16 -17.99 1.55 -1.01
N ILE A 17 -16.91 1.86 -0.29
CA ILE A 17 -16.90 1.96 1.18
C ILE A 17 -17.81 3.10 1.64
N VAL A 18 -17.71 4.28 1.02
CA VAL A 18 -18.59 5.42 1.28
C VAL A 18 -20.06 5.05 1.03
N GLY A 19 -20.36 4.34 -0.06
CA GLY A 19 -21.71 3.88 -0.39
C GLY A 19 -22.32 2.97 0.69
N VAL A 20 -21.60 1.92 1.09
CA VAL A 20 -22.05 0.98 2.14
C VAL A 20 -22.24 1.70 3.47
N LEU A 21 -21.32 2.57 3.86
CA LEU A 21 -21.41 3.30 5.13
C LEU A 21 -22.58 4.30 5.16
N LYS A 22 -23.00 4.86 4.01
CA LYS A 22 -24.18 5.73 3.90
C LYS A 22 -25.52 4.97 4.06
N GLU A 23 -25.57 3.69 3.73
CA GLU A 23 -26.78 2.85 3.88
C GLU A 23 -27.04 2.44 5.33
N HIS A 24 -26.06 2.63 6.23
CA HIS A 24 -26.17 2.33 7.65
C HIS A 24 -26.36 3.62 8.48
N PRO A 25 -27.51 3.81 9.18
CA PRO A 25 -27.87 5.07 9.86
C PRO A 25 -27.05 5.40 11.12
N THR A 26 -26.07 4.56 11.47
CA THR A 26 -25.31 4.64 12.72
C THR A 26 -24.03 5.49 12.63
N HIS A 27 -23.61 5.87 11.42
CA HIS A 27 -22.31 6.50 11.16
C HIS A 27 -22.43 7.75 10.28
N LYS A 28 -21.52 8.71 10.48
CA LYS A 28 -21.35 9.90 9.63
C LYS A 28 -20.08 9.71 8.79
N VAL A 29 -20.20 9.82 7.46
CA VAL A 29 -19.10 9.57 6.52
C VAL A 29 -18.57 10.88 5.96
N ILE A 30 -17.24 11.01 5.89
CA ILE A 30 -16.52 12.13 5.28
C ILE A 30 -15.80 11.58 4.03
N ASP A 31 -16.05 12.21 2.88
CA ASP A 31 -15.53 11.84 1.55
C ASP A 31 -14.67 12.99 1.00
N ASP A 32 -13.63 12.68 0.24
CA ASP A 32 -12.59 13.61 -0.24
C ASP A 32 -12.93 14.19 -1.64
N GLU A 33 -14.23 14.42 -1.92
CA GLU A 33 -14.89 14.95 -3.14
C GLU A 33 -15.14 13.93 -4.30
N VAL A 34 -16.34 13.77 -4.90
CA VAL A 34 -17.33 14.76 -5.43
C VAL A 34 -18.78 14.20 -5.37
N GLN A 35 -19.76 15.10 -5.13
CA GLN A 35 -21.23 15.00 -5.37
C GLN A 35 -22.21 14.63 -4.23
N ASP A 36 -21.91 14.92 -2.96
CA ASP A 36 -22.96 15.02 -1.94
C ASP A 36 -22.83 16.34 -1.14
N PRO A 37 -23.66 17.37 -1.42
CA PRO A 37 -23.55 18.69 -0.79
C PRO A 37 -23.88 18.72 0.71
N LYS A 38 -24.12 17.58 1.36
CA LYS A 38 -24.44 17.48 2.79
C LYS A 38 -23.36 16.87 3.67
N ALA A 39 -22.31 16.27 3.11
CA ALA A 39 -21.19 15.73 3.88
C ALA A 39 -20.07 16.79 4.01
N PRO A 40 -19.59 17.13 5.21
CA PRO A 40 -18.44 18.02 5.35
C PRO A 40 -17.18 17.34 4.77
N ILE A 41 -16.41 18.09 4.01
CA ILE A 41 -15.17 17.66 3.34
C ILE A 41 -13.99 18.34 4.04
N PHE A 42 -12.89 17.61 4.25
CA PHE A 42 -11.67 18.15 4.83
C PHE A 42 -10.47 17.79 3.96
N ALA A 43 -10.01 18.76 3.15
CA ALA A 43 -8.77 18.60 2.40
C ALA A 43 -7.57 18.60 3.37
N VAL A 44 -6.82 17.50 3.43
CA VAL A 44 -5.63 17.38 4.28
C VAL A 44 -4.37 17.17 3.46
N GLY A 45 -3.39 18.05 3.64
CA GLY A 45 -2.05 17.86 3.08
C GLY A 45 -1.24 16.88 3.94
N TYR A 46 -0.92 15.70 3.41
CA TYR A 46 -0.12 14.66 4.08
C TYR A 46 1.34 15.04 4.37
N ASN A 47 1.75 16.26 4.04
CA ASN A 47 3.12 16.75 4.22
C ASN A 47 3.41 17.24 5.65
N ASP A 48 2.39 17.33 6.50
CA ASP A 48 2.52 17.77 7.90
C ASP A 48 1.66 16.90 8.83
N VAL A 49 2.34 16.09 9.65
CA VAL A 49 1.71 15.16 10.61
C VAL A 49 0.85 15.89 11.63
N ASN A 50 1.24 17.10 12.06
CA ASN A 50 0.48 17.86 13.05
C ASN A 50 -0.81 18.42 12.44
N SER A 51 -0.76 18.85 11.18
CA SER A 51 -1.94 19.29 10.42
C SER A 51 -2.93 18.15 10.23
N VAL A 52 -2.44 16.95 9.84
CA VAL A 52 -3.27 15.74 9.71
C VAL A 52 -3.92 15.37 11.04
N ALA A 53 -3.14 15.32 12.13
CA ALA A 53 -3.64 15.01 13.46
C ALA A 53 -4.71 16.02 13.93
N GLN A 54 -4.47 17.32 13.72
CA GLN A 54 -5.39 18.38 14.11
C GLN A 54 -6.72 18.32 13.35
N VAL A 55 -6.71 17.95 12.06
CA VAL A 55 -7.95 17.78 11.29
C VAL A 55 -8.72 16.54 11.75
N LEU A 56 -8.03 15.43 12.03
CA LEU A 56 -8.65 14.20 12.52
C LEU A 56 -9.24 14.38 13.94
N GLU A 57 -8.52 15.06 14.83
CA GLU A 57 -8.95 15.38 16.20
C GLU A 57 -10.12 16.37 16.22
N SER A 58 -10.04 17.46 15.46
CA SER A 58 -11.11 18.47 15.37
C SER A 58 -12.40 17.93 14.76
N SER A 59 -12.29 16.89 13.92
CA SER A 59 -13.42 16.24 13.26
C SER A 59 -14.01 15.07 14.07
N GLN A 60 -13.47 14.78 15.25
CA GLN A 60 -13.86 13.64 16.10
C GLN A 60 -13.86 12.31 15.32
N VAL A 61 -12.84 12.08 14.48
CA VAL A 61 -12.71 10.88 13.66
C VAL A 61 -11.82 9.86 14.38
N PRO A 62 -12.40 8.83 15.05
CA PRO A 62 -11.61 7.82 15.73
C PRO A 62 -10.98 6.76 14.79
N THR A 63 -11.39 6.67 13.52
CA THR A 63 -10.95 5.59 12.62
C THR A 63 -10.80 6.08 11.18
N VAL A 64 -9.61 5.85 10.61
CA VAL A 64 -9.28 6.08 9.20
C VAL A 64 -9.19 4.73 8.51
N ILE A 65 -9.88 4.56 7.37
CA ILE A 65 -9.89 3.32 6.59
C ILE A 65 -9.07 3.52 5.31
N ALA A 66 -7.99 2.74 5.19
CA ALA A 66 -7.30 2.44 3.94
C ALA A 66 -7.24 0.91 3.83
N ASP A 67 -7.42 0.37 2.62
CA ASP A 67 -7.38 -1.06 2.27
C ASP A 67 -8.66 -1.91 2.50
N LEU A 68 -9.08 -2.62 1.45
CA LEU A 68 -10.19 -3.59 1.43
C LEU A 68 -10.07 -4.64 2.53
N PHE A 69 -8.85 -5.08 2.84
CA PHE A 69 -8.60 -6.05 3.90
C PHE A 69 -8.85 -5.47 5.29
N VAL A 70 -8.55 -4.19 5.52
CA VAL A 70 -8.83 -3.51 6.79
C VAL A 70 -10.34 -3.41 6.99
N VAL A 71 -11.09 -3.00 5.96
CA VAL A 71 -12.57 -2.96 6.00
C VAL A 71 -13.15 -4.33 6.30
N ALA A 72 -12.72 -5.35 5.55
CA ALA A 72 -13.22 -6.70 5.75
C ALA A 72 -12.87 -7.22 7.16
N ALA A 73 -11.65 -6.94 7.64
CA ALA A 73 -11.21 -7.31 8.98
C ALA A 73 -12.08 -6.70 10.08
N LEU A 74 -12.70 -5.53 9.87
CA LEU A 74 -13.66 -4.95 10.83
C LEU A 74 -14.87 -5.86 11.11
N SER A 75 -15.18 -6.78 10.19
CA SER A 75 -16.28 -7.74 10.34
C SER A 75 -15.86 -9.01 11.08
N LEU A 76 -14.57 -9.18 11.40
CA LEU A 76 -14.10 -10.36 12.14
C LEU A 76 -14.61 -10.31 13.59
N PRO A 77 -15.07 -11.44 14.15
CA PRO A 77 -15.52 -11.51 15.53
C PRO A 77 -14.38 -11.33 16.54
N LYS A 78 -13.13 -11.55 16.11
CA LYS A 78 -11.91 -11.41 16.88
C LYS A 78 -10.77 -10.99 15.95
N TRP A 79 -9.93 -10.06 16.39
CA TRP A 79 -8.70 -9.72 15.70
C TRP A 79 -7.52 -10.41 16.37
N GLU A 80 -6.65 -11.00 15.56
CA GLU A 80 -5.34 -11.46 16.03
C GLU A 80 -4.41 -10.25 16.23
N GLU A 81 -3.42 -10.40 17.12
CA GLU A 81 -2.43 -9.35 17.40
C GLU A 81 -1.69 -8.90 16.12
N GLU A 82 -1.47 -9.84 15.22
CA GLU A 82 -0.88 -9.60 13.90
C GLU A 82 -1.72 -10.29 12.84
N SER A 83 -2.04 -9.58 11.76
CA SER A 83 -2.70 -10.11 10.57
C SER A 83 -1.98 -9.59 9.35
N PHE A 84 -1.82 -10.43 8.35
CA PHE A 84 -1.08 -10.10 7.13
C PHE A 84 -2.02 -10.14 5.93
N CYS A 85 -1.72 -9.33 4.91
CA CYS A 85 -2.38 -9.44 3.62
C CYS A 85 -1.38 -9.14 2.50
N TYR A 86 -1.63 -9.68 1.32
CA TYR A 86 -0.84 -9.36 0.13
C TYR A 86 -1.71 -9.22 -1.12
N GLY A 87 -1.21 -8.40 -2.04
CA GLY A 87 -1.70 -8.26 -3.41
C GLY A 87 -1.57 -9.56 -4.21
N ASP A 88 -0.32 -10.00 -4.27
CA ASP A 88 0.13 -11.18 -4.98
C ASP A 88 1.39 -11.74 -4.31
N LYS A 89 1.67 -13.02 -4.53
CA LYS A 89 2.87 -13.69 -3.99
C LYS A 89 3.69 -14.22 -5.16
N VAL A 90 4.74 -13.49 -5.50
CA VAL A 90 5.69 -13.83 -6.57
C VAL A 90 7.12 -13.57 -6.11
N THR A 91 8.06 -14.34 -6.62
CA THR A 91 9.49 -14.09 -6.46
C THR A 91 9.96 -12.95 -7.37
N TRP A 92 11.13 -12.37 -7.10
CA TRP A 92 11.72 -11.34 -7.96
C TRP A 92 11.96 -11.82 -9.41
N ASN A 93 12.34 -13.08 -9.59
CA ASN A 93 12.52 -13.66 -10.91
C ASN A 93 11.19 -13.81 -11.67
N GLU A 94 10.12 -14.18 -10.97
CA GLU A 94 8.78 -14.25 -11.56
C GLU A 94 8.23 -12.86 -11.88
N PHE A 95 8.40 -11.90 -10.97
CA PHE A 95 8.04 -10.51 -11.22
C PHE A 95 8.77 -9.96 -12.44
N LEU A 96 10.09 -10.18 -12.55
CA LEU A 96 10.89 -9.76 -13.69
C LEU A 96 10.34 -10.36 -14.98
N ARG A 97 10.11 -11.68 -15.01
CA ARG A 97 9.55 -12.36 -16.18
C ARG A 97 8.20 -11.76 -16.58
N LEU A 98 7.29 -11.54 -15.63
CA LEU A 98 5.99 -10.91 -15.88
C LEU A 98 6.12 -9.48 -16.42
N ALA A 99 7.10 -8.71 -15.93
CA ALA A 99 7.38 -7.37 -16.39
C ALA A 99 7.93 -7.36 -17.82
N GLU A 100 8.89 -8.24 -18.14
CA GLU A 100 9.45 -8.37 -19.50
C GLU A 100 8.39 -8.83 -20.51
N GLU A 101 7.56 -9.81 -20.14
CA GLU A 101 6.39 -10.24 -20.94
C GLU A 101 5.40 -9.10 -21.16
N ALA A 102 5.15 -8.28 -20.14
CA ALA A 102 4.28 -7.13 -20.26
C ALA A 102 4.92 -6.09 -21.20
N TYR A 103 6.13 -5.62 -20.94
CA TYR A 103 6.72 -4.49 -21.67
C TYR A 103 7.34 -4.86 -23.02
N GLY A 104 7.52 -6.16 -23.31
CA GLY A 104 8.13 -6.62 -24.56
C GLY A 104 9.62 -6.28 -24.68
N SER A 105 10.30 -6.06 -23.55
CA SER A 105 11.70 -5.69 -23.47
C SER A 105 12.41 -6.54 -22.42
N THR A 106 13.71 -6.77 -22.60
CA THR A 106 14.56 -7.45 -21.62
C THR A 106 15.25 -6.44 -20.71
N SER A 107 15.46 -6.82 -19.47
CA SER A 107 16.15 -6.01 -18.47
C SER A 107 17.58 -6.51 -18.27
N THR A 108 18.50 -5.59 -17.99
CA THR A 108 19.82 -5.98 -17.49
C THR A 108 19.70 -6.39 -16.02
N VAL A 109 19.80 -7.69 -15.75
CA VAL A 109 19.72 -8.22 -14.38
C VAL A 109 21.07 -8.12 -13.72
N THR A 110 21.15 -7.36 -12.63
CA THR A 110 22.32 -7.36 -11.75
C THR A 110 21.92 -7.98 -10.43
N CYS A 111 22.51 -9.13 -10.09
CA CYS A 111 22.28 -9.76 -8.79
C CYS A 111 23.09 -9.02 -7.72
N GLY A 112 22.48 -8.73 -6.57
CA GLY A 112 23.16 -8.12 -5.45
C GLY A 112 24.17 -9.09 -4.82
N ASP A 113 25.27 -8.54 -4.31
CA ASP A 113 26.25 -9.29 -3.51
C ASP A 113 25.82 -9.25 -2.04
N LEU A 114 25.58 -10.41 -1.44
CA LEU A 114 25.13 -10.50 -0.05
C LEU A 114 26.12 -9.83 0.93
N ALA A 115 27.43 -9.95 0.70
CA ALA A 115 28.43 -9.33 1.55
C ALA A 115 28.34 -7.80 1.49
N LYS A 116 28.17 -7.24 0.29
CA LYS A 116 27.99 -5.79 0.10
C LYS A 116 26.69 -5.28 0.75
N LEU A 117 25.62 -6.05 0.65
CA LEU A 117 24.36 -5.72 1.32
C LEU A 117 24.53 -5.68 2.84
N GLN A 118 25.30 -6.61 3.42
CA GLN A 118 25.62 -6.63 4.86
C GLN A 118 26.46 -5.42 5.28
N GLU A 119 27.33 -4.93 4.40
CA GLU A 119 28.13 -3.71 4.60
C GLU A 119 27.33 -2.41 4.36
N GLY A 120 26.05 -2.52 3.97
CA GLY A 120 25.20 -1.35 3.70
C GLY A 120 25.37 -0.75 2.30
N SER A 121 26.02 -1.47 1.38
CA SER A 121 26.18 -1.06 -0.01
C SER A 121 25.28 -1.86 -0.96
N ALA A 122 24.32 -1.14 -1.56
CA ALA A 122 23.44 -1.69 -2.59
C ALA A 122 24.02 -1.43 -3.97
N THR A 123 23.78 -2.36 -4.91
CA THR A 123 24.10 -2.14 -6.32
C THR A 123 23.39 -0.89 -6.84
N GLU A 124 24.16 0.03 -7.41
CA GLU A 124 23.64 1.28 -7.96
C GLU A 124 23.03 1.03 -9.35
N ILE A 125 21.79 1.50 -9.56
CA ILE A 125 21.09 1.42 -10.85
C ILE A 125 20.76 2.83 -11.36
N PRO A 126 20.51 3.01 -12.68
CA PRO A 126 20.31 4.35 -13.26
C PRO A 126 19.23 5.19 -12.58
N SER A 127 18.17 4.57 -12.05
CA SER A 127 17.11 5.28 -11.32
C SER A 127 17.58 5.85 -9.97
N HIS A 128 18.59 5.28 -9.31
CA HIS A 128 19.15 5.83 -8.07
C HIS A 128 19.84 7.17 -8.32
N LEU A 129 20.53 7.31 -9.46
CA LEU A 129 21.19 8.56 -9.84
C LEU A 129 20.18 9.71 -9.97
N GLN A 130 18.98 9.40 -10.49
CA GLN A 130 17.90 10.36 -10.59
C GLN A 130 17.35 10.76 -9.21
N ALA A 131 17.46 9.89 -8.19
CA ALA A 131 16.94 10.17 -6.86
C ALA A 131 17.88 11.02 -5.98
N TYR A 132 19.17 11.13 -6.32
CA TYR A 132 20.17 11.84 -5.50
C TYR A 132 19.94 13.33 -5.24
N PRO A 133 19.24 14.10 -6.10
CA PRO A 133 18.84 15.47 -5.76
C PRO A 133 17.93 15.54 -4.52
N TRP A 134 17.18 14.48 -4.22
CA TRP A 134 16.23 14.43 -3.11
C TRP A 134 16.65 13.49 -1.98
N TYR A 135 17.50 12.51 -2.26
CA TYR A 135 17.88 11.49 -1.30
C TYR A 135 19.40 11.23 -1.34
N PRO A 136 20.16 11.62 -0.30
CA PRO A 136 21.61 11.48 -0.30
C PRO A 136 22.06 10.04 -0.55
N ARG A 137 23.09 9.88 -1.38
CA ARG A 137 23.60 8.57 -1.82
C ARG A 137 23.86 7.59 -0.67
N PRO A 138 24.55 7.94 0.44
CA PRO A 138 24.80 7.00 1.52
C PRO A 138 23.52 6.47 2.16
N VAL A 139 22.51 7.33 2.35
CA VAL A 139 21.22 6.96 2.94
C VAL A 139 20.46 6.05 1.99
N LEU A 140 20.46 6.35 0.69
CA LEU A 140 19.80 5.52 -0.32
C LEU A 140 20.40 4.11 -0.38
N GLN A 141 21.74 4.03 -0.38
CA GLN A 141 22.44 2.75 -0.40
C GLN A 141 22.16 1.93 0.86
N GLU A 142 22.23 2.55 2.03
CA GLU A 142 21.95 1.86 3.29
C GLU A 142 20.49 1.34 3.33
N HIS A 143 19.54 2.17 2.88
CA HIS A 143 18.12 1.82 2.84
C HIS A 143 17.85 0.61 1.93
N PHE A 144 18.32 0.65 0.68
CA PHE A 144 18.12 -0.47 -0.25
C PHE A 144 18.91 -1.72 0.15
N SER A 145 20.05 -1.56 0.81
CA SER A 145 20.81 -2.70 1.34
C SER A 145 20.01 -3.44 2.41
N LYS A 146 19.42 -2.70 3.36
CA LYS A 146 18.57 -3.26 4.41
C LYS A 146 17.32 -3.95 3.84
N ILE A 147 16.68 -3.36 2.82
CA ILE A 147 15.55 -4.00 2.13
C ILE A 147 16.00 -5.30 1.45
N GLY A 148 17.12 -5.27 0.73
CA GLY A 148 17.70 -6.45 0.08
C GLY A 148 17.99 -7.59 1.07
N LEU A 149 18.59 -7.27 2.22
CA LEU A 149 18.83 -8.25 3.29
C LEU A 149 17.53 -8.85 3.82
N ARG A 150 16.51 -8.03 4.08
CA ARG A 150 15.20 -8.50 4.57
C ARG A 150 14.51 -9.42 3.57
N ILE A 151 14.67 -9.17 2.27
CA ILE A 151 14.19 -10.06 1.20
C ILE A 151 14.92 -11.41 1.26
N VAL A 152 16.25 -11.41 1.33
CA VAL A 152 17.06 -12.65 1.42
C VAL A 152 16.73 -13.45 2.69
N GLN A 153 16.51 -12.76 3.80
CA GLN A 153 16.10 -13.33 5.09
C GLN A 153 14.63 -13.78 5.12
N LYS A 154 13.88 -13.60 4.03
CA LYS A 154 12.46 -13.94 3.90
C LYS A 154 11.57 -13.25 4.94
N VAL A 155 11.95 -12.07 5.43
CA VAL A 155 11.16 -11.31 6.41
C VAL A 155 9.80 -10.89 5.85
N PHE A 156 9.66 -10.82 4.53
CA PHE A 156 8.39 -10.52 3.85
C PHE A 156 7.55 -11.77 3.51
N ASP A 157 8.08 -12.99 3.73
CA ASP A 157 7.34 -14.24 3.54
C ASP A 157 6.58 -14.58 4.82
N GLN A 158 5.35 -14.05 4.92
CA GLN A 158 4.55 -14.14 6.12
C GLN A 158 3.85 -15.51 6.29
N PRO A 159 3.57 -15.95 7.53
CA PRO A 159 2.86 -17.19 7.81
C PRO A 159 1.48 -17.23 7.15
N GLU A 160 1.17 -18.33 6.46
CA GLU A 160 -0.05 -18.43 5.67
C GLU A 160 -1.32 -18.50 6.52
N ASP A 161 -1.22 -18.98 7.76
CA ASP A 161 -2.31 -19.12 8.71
C ASP A 161 -2.82 -17.76 9.26
N LYS A 162 -1.99 -16.71 9.18
CA LYS A 162 -2.35 -15.34 9.61
C LYS A 162 -2.80 -14.43 8.46
N LEU A 163 -3.03 -14.99 7.26
CA LEU A 163 -3.38 -14.20 6.08
C LEU A 163 -4.88 -13.89 6.01
N LEU A 164 -5.21 -12.60 5.99
CA LEU A 164 -6.57 -12.13 5.72
C LEU A 164 -7.08 -12.55 4.34
N ASN A 165 -6.19 -12.86 3.39
CA ASN A 165 -6.55 -13.46 2.10
C ASN A 165 -7.32 -14.77 2.24
N ARG A 166 -7.15 -15.52 3.34
CA ARG A 166 -7.87 -16.78 3.61
C ARG A 166 -9.25 -16.55 4.21
N GLU A 167 -9.37 -15.55 5.07
CA GLU A 167 -10.63 -15.14 5.69
C GLU A 167 -11.55 -14.47 4.67
N PHE A 168 -10.96 -13.75 3.71
CA PHE A 168 -11.68 -12.99 2.69
C PHE A 168 -11.31 -13.41 1.26
N PRO A 169 -11.54 -14.68 0.88
CA PRO A 169 -11.14 -15.19 -0.44
C PRO A 169 -11.97 -14.59 -1.58
N TYR A 170 -13.10 -13.96 -1.26
CA TYR A 170 -13.97 -13.27 -2.21
C TYR A 170 -13.43 -11.88 -2.62
N LEU A 171 -12.46 -11.32 -1.89
CA LEU A 171 -11.86 -10.05 -2.28
C LEU A 171 -11.03 -10.26 -3.54
N ASN A 172 -11.40 -9.57 -4.62
CA ASN A 172 -10.66 -9.62 -5.86
C ASN A 172 -9.44 -8.70 -5.78
N ILE A 173 -8.31 -9.27 -5.42
CA ILE A 173 -7.06 -8.53 -5.23
C ILE A 173 -6.28 -8.44 -6.54
N LEU A 174 -5.81 -7.23 -6.87
CA LEU A 174 -5.04 -6.95 -8.08
C LEU A 174 -3.75 -7.79 -8.11
N LYS A 175 -3.59 -8.59 -9.17
CA LYS A 175 -2.41 -9.41 -9.40
C LYS A 175 -1.31 -8.64 -10.12
N VAL A 176 -0.06 -9.05 -9.92
CA VAL A 176 1.11 -8.39 -10.50
C VAL A 176 0.99 -8.29 -12.02
N LYS A 177 0.55 -9.36 -12.68
CA LYS A 177 0.34 -9.40 -14.13
C LYS A 177 -0.63 -8.31 -14.60
N ASP A 178 -1.75 -8.16 -13.90
CA ASP A 178 -2.79 -7.18 -14.24
C ASP A 178 -2.29 -5.75 -13.96
N ALA A 179 -1.60 -5.55 -12.83
CA ALA A 179 -1.00 -4.27 -12.46
C ALA A 179 0.02 -3.77 -13.50
N LEU A 180 0.88 -4.67 -14.01
CA LEU A 180 1.83 -4.35 -15.08
C LEU A 180 1.11 -3.99 -16.39
N GLY A 181 -0.01 -4.65 -16.67
CA GLY A 181 -0.87 -4.35 -17.81
C GLY A 181 -1.48 -2.94 -17.78
N LEU A 182 -1.82 -2.42 -16.60
CA LEU A 182 -2.40 -1.07 -16.44
C LEU A 182 -1.46 0.06 -16.85
N ARG A 183 -0.15 -0.18 -16.89
CA ARG A 183 0.86 0.80 -17.34
C ARG A 183 1.12 0.75 -18.84
N LYS A 184 0.58 -0.20 -19.59
CA LYS A 184 0.68 -0.20 -21.06
C LYS A 184 -0.08 1.00 -21.63
N GLY A 185 0.65 2.00 -22.11
CA GLY A 185 0.07 3.14 -22.83
C GLY A 185 0.00 4.47 -22.06
N LYS A 186 0.68 4.59 -20.92
CA LYS A 186 1.02 5.89 -20.32
C LYS A 186 2.47 6.27 -20.60
#